data_AF-A0A351KBT2-F1
#
_entry.id   AF-A0A351KBT2-F1
#
_cell.length_a   1.000
_cell.length_b   1.000
_cell.length_c   1.000
_cell.angle_alpha   90.00
_cell.angle_beta   90.00
_cell.angle_gamma   90.00
#
_symmetry.space_group_name_H-M   'P 1'
#
loop_
_entity.id
_entity.type
_entity.pdbx_description
1 polymer ?
#
loop_
_entity_poly.entity_id
_entity_poly.type
_entity_poly.pdbx_seq_one_letter_code
_entity_poly.pdbx_strand_id
1 'polypeptide(L)'
;MTAEPFWPHDEQLLRSVMDWSRHRIAGGQDPMARARPVHELREALGDTVVPGGIGGHEALRLFTQVVVTATRAQDNPMNLAFIPAAPTEAALVFD
;
A
#
# COMPACT_ATOMS: atom_id res chain seq x y z
N MET A 1 -25.59 -20.78 15.82
CA MET A 1 -25.23 -20.72 14.39
C MET A 1 -23.99 -19.86 14.28
N THR A 2 -22.81 -20.45 14.16
CA THR A 2 -21.61 -19.70 13.77
C THR A 2 -21.75 -19.41 12.29
N ALA A 3 -22.00 -18.15 11.93
CA ALA A 3 -22.07 -17.75 10.54
C ALA A 3 -20.69 -17.98 9.92
N GLU A 4 -20.60 -18.85 8.92
CA GLU A 4 -19.37 -18.94 8.13
C GLU A 4 -19.15 -17.60 7.42
N PRO A 5 -17.89 -17.12 7.35
CA PRO A 5 -17.59 -15.89 6.67
C PRO A 5 -17.93 -16.01 5.17
N PHE A 6 -18.45 -14.94 4.59
CA PHE A 6 -18.87 -14.90 3.19
C PHE A 6 -17.72 -15.23 2.22
N TRP A 7 -16.48 -14.87 2.58
CA TRP A 7 -15.27 -15.26 1.88
C TRP A 7 -14.28 -15.97 2.81
N PRO A 8 -13.60 -17.02 2.33
CA PRO A 8 -12.37 -17.48 2.95
C PRO A 8 -11.40 -16.30 2.99
N HIS A 9 -10.88 -15.98 4.17
CA HIS A 9 -9.92 -14.90 4.33
C HIS A 9 -8.77 -15.36 5.22
N ASP A 10 -7.61 -14.80 4.92
CA ASP A 10 -6.43 -14.91 5.77
C ASP A 10 -6.51 -13.81 6.84
N GLU A 11 -6.87 -14.21 8.05
CA GLU A 11 -7.02 -13.32 9.21
C GLU A 11 -5.70 -12.61 9.57
N GLN A 12 -4.56 -13.26 9.35
CA GLN A 12 -3.25 -12.68 9.64
C GLN A 12 -2.88 -11.62 8.61
N LEU A 13 -3.16 -11.89 7.34
CA LEU A 13 -3.02 -10.91 6.27
C LEU A 13 -3.93 -9.70 6.50
N LEU A 14 -5.20 -9.93 6.84
CA LEU A 14 -6.17 -8.87 7.13
C LEU A 14 -5.65 -7.92 8.21
N ARG A 15 -5.17 -8.48 9.33
CA ARG A 15 -4.55 -7.69 10.42
C ARG A 15 -3.33 -6.91 9.94
N SER A 16 -2.47 -7.54 9.15
CA SER A 16 -1.25 -6.89 8.63
C SER A 16 -1.58 -5.68 7.74
N VAL A 17 -2.61 -5.80 6.89
CA VAL A 17 -3.08 -4.70 6.04
C VAL A 17 -3.70 -3.59 6.88
N MET A 18 -4.58 -3.93 7.83
CA MET A 18 -5.21 -2.95 8.71
C MET A 18 -4.19 -2.19 9.57
N ASP A 19 -3.19 -2.89 10.10
CA ASP A 19 -2.11 -2.27 10.87
C ASP A 19 -1.29 -1.33 9.99
N TRP A 20 -0.95 -1.74 8.77
CA TRP A 20 -0.24 -0.86 7.83
C TRP A 20 -1.06 0.39 7.50
N SER A 21 -2.35 0.24 7.16
CA SER A 21 -3.25 1.35 6.84
C SER A 21 -3.37 2.32 8.01
N ARG A 22 -3.54 1.82 9.24
CA ARG A 22 -3.60 2.64 10.46
C ARG A 22 -2.33 3.48 10.63
N HIS A 23 -1.15 2.88 10.49
CA HIS A 23 0.12 3.61 10.60
C HIS A 23 0.25 4.67 9.50
N ARG A 24 -0.22 4.36 8.30
CA ARG A 24 -0.15 5.23 7.14
C ARG A 24 -1.08 6.44 7.24
N ILE A 25 -2.29 6.26 7.77
CA ILE A 25 -3.26 7.34 8.01
C ILE A 25 -2.76 8.26 9.13
N ALA A 26 -2.34 7.69 10.26
CA ALA A 26 -1.91 8.47 11.43
C ALA A 26 -0.53 9.14 11.24
N GLY A 27 0.40 8.45 10.58
CA GLY A 27 1.78 8.90 10.38
C GLY A 27 2.00 9.74 9.13
N GLY A 28 1.04 9.77 8.21
CA GLY A 28 1.18 10.43 6.93
C GLY A 28 2.12 9.68 5.97
N GLN A 29 2.65 10.41 4.99
CA GLN A 29 3.47 9.85 3.91
C GLN A 29 4.90 9.60 4.37
N ASP A 30 5.56 8.62 3.75
CA ASP A 30 7.01 8.47 3.88
C ASP A 30 7.72 9.69 3.24
N PRO A 31 8.46 10.51 4.02
CA PRO A 31 9.16 11.68 3.48
C PRO A 31 10.27 11.31 2.49
N MET A 32 10.77 10.08 2.52
CA MET A 32 11.81 9.58 1.62
C MET A 32 11.25 9.01 0.31
N ALA A 33 9.93 8.95 0.16
CA ALA A 33 9.30 8.38 -1.02
C ALA A 33 9.66 9.17 -2.29
N ARG A 34 10.22 8.46 -3.27
CA ARG A 34 10.71 9.08 -4.51
C ARG A 34 10.59 8.20 -5.72
N ALA A 35 10.33 8.84 -6.85
CA ALA A 35 10.36 8.17 -8.14
C ALA A 35 11.72 7.50 -8.35
N ARG A 36 11.68 6.26 -8.86
CA ARG A 36 12.85 5.45 -9.18
C ARG A 36 12.82 5.05 -10.65
N PRO A 37 13.99 4.79 -11.27
CA PRO A 37 14.05 4.28 -12.63
C PRO A 37 13.29 2.95 -12.79
N VAL A 38 12.64 2.77 -13.94
CA VAL A 38 11.83 1.58 -14.23
C VAL A 38 12.62 0.27 -14.13
N HIS A 39 13.90 0.27 -14.50
CA HIS A 39 14.72 -0.93 -14.45
C HIS A 39 14.99 -1.37 -13.00
N GLU A 40 15.27 -0.43 -12.09
CA GLU A 40 15.44 -0.73 -10.67
C GLU A 40 14.14 -1.22 -10.01
N LEU A 41 12.98 -0.68 -10.43
CA LEU A 41 11.69 -1.13 -9.94
C LEU A 41 11.37 -2.55 -10.40
N ARG A 42 11.67 -2.87 -11.66
CA ARG A 42 11.51 -4.24 -12.19
C ARG A 42 12.39 -5.23 -11.45
N GLU A 43 13.64 -4.87 -11.19
CA GLU A 43 14.56 -5.70 -10.43
C GLU A 43 14.08 -5.91 -8.98
N ALA A 44 13.59 -4.85 -8.33
CA ALA A 44 13.11 -4.94 -6.94
C ALA A 44 11.77 -5.68 -6.79
N LEU A 45 10.89 -5.63 -7.80
CA LEU A 45 9.58 -6.30 -7.77
C LEU A 45 9.68 -7.77 -8.19
N GLY A 46 10.53 -8.09 -9.17
CA GLY A 46 10.53 -9.40 -9.81
C GLY A 46 9.20 -9.73 -10.51
N ASP A 47 8.94 -11.03 -10.72
CA ASP A 47 7.70 -11.52 -11.31
C ASP A 47 6.63 -11.70 -10.22
N THR A 48 5.59 -10.84 -10.25
CA THR A 48 4.52 -10.84 -9.24
C THR A 48 3.23 -11.54 -9.69
N VAL A 49 3.10 -11.79 -11.00
CA VAL A 49 1.96 -12.50 -11.60
C VAL A 49 2.47 -13.81 -12.19
N VAL A 50 2.45 -14.85 -11.35
CA VAL A 50 2.94 -16.20 -11.69
C VAL A 50 1.83 -17.23 -11.45
N PRO A 51 1.86 -18.42 -12.09
CA PRO A 51 0.78 -19.41 -11.97
C PRO A 51 0.44 -19.83 -10.52
N GLY A 52 1.43 -19.85 -9.62
CA GLY A 52 1.23 -20.17 -8.21
C GLY A 52 0.81 -18.97 -7.34
N GLY A 53 0.79 -17.76 -7.90
CA GLY A 53 0.74 -16.52 -7.13
C GLY A 53 1.98 -16.32 -6.25
N ILE A 54 2.07 -15.14 -5.64
CA ILE A 54 3.14 -14.82 -4.66
C ILE A 54 2.65 -14.86 -3.20
N GLY A 55 1.33 -14.97 -2.98
CA GLY A 55 0.73 -14.91 -1.66
C GLY A 55 0.57 -13.49 -1.13
N GLY A 56 -0.41 -13.29 -0.24
CA GLY A 56 -0.80 -11.96 0.21
C GLY A 56 0.25 -11.25 1.06
N HIS A 57 0.99 -11.98 1.90
CA HIS A 57 2.04 -11.39 2.73
C HIS A 57 3.24 -10.90 1.90
N GLU A 58 3.63 -11.64 0.87
CA GLU A 58 4.70 -11.20 -0.03
C GLU A 58 4.23 -10.02 -0.89
N ALA A 59 2.98 -10.04 -1.35
CA ALA A 59 2.38 -8.90 -2.03
C ALA A 59 2.38 -7.65 -1.14
N LEU A 60 2.00 -7.78 0.14
CA LEU A 60 2.04 -6.68 1.11
C LEU A 60 3.48 -6.19 1.36
N ARG A 61 4.45 -7.10 1.45
CA ARG A 61 5.86 -6.74 1.61
C ARG A 61 6.36 -5.93 0.41
N LEU A 62 6.12 -6.39 -0.81
CA LEU A 62 6.52 -5.68 -2.03
C LEU A 62 5.80 -4.33 -2.17
N PHE A 63 4.50 -4.31 -1.86
CA PHE A 63 3.71 -3.07 -1.87
C PHE A 63 4.30 -2.04 -0.90
N THR A 64 4.52 -2.41 0.36
CA THR A 64 4.98 -1.47 1.39
C THR A 64 6.44 -1.06 1.22
N GLN A 65 7.32 -1.99 0.83
CA GLN A 65 8.76 -1.74 0.76
C GLN A 65 9.25 -1.21 -0.60
N VAL A 66 8.55 -1.54 -1.68
CA VAL A 66 8.97 -1.17 -3.05
C VAL A 66 8.00 -0.17 -3.68
N VAL A 67 6.71 -0.46 -3.71
CA VAL A 67 5.75 0.37 -4.45
C VAL A 67 5.48 1.69 -3.73
N VAL A 68 5.12 1.63 -2.45
CA VAL A 68 4.81 2.83 -1.64
C VAL A 68 6.02 3.76 -1.57
N THR A 69 7.22 3.22 -1.34
CA THR A 69 8.47 4.01 -1.28
C THR A 69 8.86 4.62 -2.63
N ALA A 70 8.41 4.05 -3.75
CA ALA A 70 8.61 4.58 -5.08
C ALA A 70 7.50 5.55 -5.54
N THR A 71 6.40 5.63 -4.79
CA THR A 71 5.20 6.40 -5.18
C THR A 71 5.27 7.82 -4.63
N ARG A 72 5.05 8.80 -5.49
CA ARG A 72 4.90 10.20 -5.05
C ARG A 72 3.52 10.38 -4.44
N ALA A 73 3.49 10.71 -3.16
CA ALA A 73 2.26 11.00 -2.46
C ALA A 73 1.62 12.32 -2.91
N GLN A 74 0.31 12.30 -3.17
CA GLN A 74 -0.40 13.45 -3.72
C GLN A 74 -0.59 14.59 -2.70
N ASP A 75 -0.67 14.23 -1.43
CA ASP A 75 -0.80 15.08 -0.25
C ASP A 75 0.55 15.43 0.38
N ASN A 76 1.67 15.10 -0.27
CA ASN A 76 2.96 15.65 0.12
C ASN A 76 2.92 17.19 -0.04
N PRO A 77 3.32 17.99 0.98
CA PRO A 77 3.31 19.44 0.89
C PRO A 77 4.11 20.03 -0.29
N MET A 78 5.08 19.27 -0.80
CA MET A 78 5.91 19.64 -1.96
C MET A 78 5.38 19.08 -3.29
N ASN A 79 4.25 18.39 -3.30
CA ASN A 79 3.58 18.00 -4.53
C ASN A 79 2.77 19.17 -5.09
N LEU A 80 3.37 19.92 -6.02
CA LEU A 80 2.77 21.09 -6.66
C LEU A 80 2.18 20.78 -8.05
N ALA A 81 1.95 19.50 -8.36
CA ALA A 81 1.47 19.07 -9.66
C ALA A 81 -0.06 18.89 -9.69
N PHE A 82 -0.69 19.24 -10.81
CA PHE A 82 -2.10 18.98 -11.13
C PHE A 82 -3.12 19.58 -10.14
N ILE A 83 -3.99 18.75 -9.58
CA ILE A 83 -5.10 19.09 -8.68
C ILE A 83 -4.70 18.62 -7.28
N PRO A 84 -4.88 19.46 -6.23
CA PRO A 84 -4.53 19.07 -4.87
C PRO A 84 -5.36 17.87 -4.43
N ALA A 85 -4.71 16.89 -3.82
CA ALA A 85 -5.41 15.92 -3.00
C ALA A 85 -5.90 16.62 -1.74
N ALA A 86 -7.14 16.35 -1.33
CA ALA A 86 -7.73 16.83 -0.07
C ALA A 86 -8.07 15.66 0.87
N PRO A 87 -7.09 14.82 1.25
CA PRO A 87 -7.37 13.68 2.12
C PRO A 87 -7.51 14.19 3.55
N THR A 88 -8.74 14.30 4.03
CA THR A 88 -9.00 14.51 5.45
C THR A 88 -8.91 13.16 6.17
N GLU A 89 -8.55 13.17 7.46
CA GLU A 89 -8.57 11.95 8.29
C GLU A 89 -9.95 11.27 8.22
N ALA A 90 -11.01 12.09 8.29
CA ALA A 90 -12.38 11.60 8.18
C ALA A 90 -12.63 10.87 6.85
N ALA A 91 -12.10 11.34 5.72
CA ALA A 91 -12.24 10.65 4.44
C ALA A 91 -11.41 9.35 4.40
N LEU A 92 -10.16 9.40 4.88
CA LEU A 92 -9.23 8.27 4.81
C LEU A 92 -9.62 7.07 5.67
N VAL A 93 -10.38 7.25 6.75
CA VAL A 93 -10.85 6.15 7.61
C VAL A 93 -11.98 5.33 6.95
N PHE A 94 -12.67 5.90 5.95
CA PHE A 94 -13.72 5.21 5.19
C PHE A 94 -13.27 4.71 3.81
N ASP A 95 -12.05 5.05 3.38
CA ASP A 95 -11.41 4.60 2.14
C ASP A 95 -10.78 3.20 2.33
#